data_AF-A0A358EFB7-F1
#
_entry.id   AF-A0A358EFB7-F1
#
_cell.length_a   1.000
_cell.length_b   1.000
_cell.length_c   1.000
_cell.angle_alpha   90.00
_cell.angle_beta   90.00
_cell.angle_gamma   90.00
#
_symmetry.space_group_name_H-M   'P 1'
#
loop_
_entity.id
_entity.type
_entity.pdbx_description
1 polymer ?
#
loop_
_entity_poly.entity_id
_entity_poly.type
_entity_poly.pdbx_seq_one_letter_code
_entity_poly.pdbx_strand_id
1 'polypeptide(L)'
;MRKRVSTRTLPYSWYVDPHIYDREQARVFARYWQYVGHTGQLPIEGGVNALAPTRAGNVPVLLVRTDSGELRGFLNVCRHRGSELISAEMCRST
;
A
#
# COMPACT_ATOMS: atom_id res chain seq x y z
N MET A 1 -10.80 -34.17 -2.52
CA MET A 1 -10.18 -33.91 -3.84
C MET A 1 -8.81 -33.24 -3.63
N ARG A 2 -7.70 -33.99 -3.61
CA ARG A 2 -6.36 -33.40 -3.43
C ARG A 2 -5.87 -32.88 -4.77
N LYS A 3 -5.73 -31.56 -4.95
CA LYS A 3 -5.15 -30.97 -6.16
C LYS A 3 -3.69 -31.42 -6.28
N ARG A 4 -3.33 -32.04 -7.41
CA ARG A 4 -1.94 -32.31 -7.80
C ARG A 4 -1.18 -30.98 -7.81
N VAL A 5 -0.16 -30.85 -6.98
CA VAL A 5 0.80 -29.75 -7.08
C VAL A 5 1.67 -30.06 -8.29
N SER A 6 1.56 -29.27 -9.36
CA SER A 6 2.49 -29.36 -10.48
C SER A 6 3.82 -28.74 -10.05
N THR A 7 4.93 -29.46 -10.23
CA THR A 7 6.29 -28.98 -9.98
C THR A 7 6.75 -27.91 -10.98
N ARG A 8 5.90 -27.52 -11.93
CA ARG A 8 6.17 -26.43 -12.87
C ARG A 8 5.65 -25.10 -12.30
N THR A 9 6.44 -24.05 -12.52
CA THR A 9 6.05 -22.67 -12.25
C THR A 9 4.85 -22.26 -13.10
N LEU A 10 4.29 -21.08 -12.81
CA LEU A 10 3.22 -20.50 -13.62
C LEU A 10 3.72 -20.27 -15.06
N PRO A 11 2.81 -20.26 -16.05
CA PRO A 11 3.15 -19.94 -17.43
C PRO A 11 3.84 -18.58 -17.53
N TYR A 12 4.87 -18.47 -18.38
CA TYR A 12 5.62 -17.22 -18.60
C TYR A 12 4.69 -16.02 -18.89
N SER A 13 3.64 -16.24 -19.68
CA SER A 13 2.69 -15.19 -20.06
C SER A 13 2.03 -14.50 -18.86
N TRP A 14 1.87 -15.19 -17.72
CA TRP A 14 1.25 -14.59 -16.54
C TRP A 14 2.10 -13.49 -15.91
N TYR A 15 3.41 -13.50 -16.15
CA TYR A 15 4.32 -12.48 -15.63
C TYR A 15 4.44 -11.24 -16.52
N VAL A 16 3.96 -11.31 -17.78
CA VAL A 16 4.17 -10.24 -18.78
C VAL A 16 2.90 -9.74 -19.44
N ASP A 17 1.80 -10.50 -19.39
CA ASP A 17 0.52 -10.11 -19.97
C ASP A 17 -0.14 -9.01 -19.10
N PRO A 18 -0.34 -7.79 -19.64
CA PRO A 18 -0.95 -6.69 -18.90
C PRO A 18 -2.37 -7.00 -18.41
N HIS A 19 -3.13 -7.84 -19.13
CA HIS A 19 -4.47 -8.24 -18.70
C HIS A 19 -4.46 -9.16 -17.48
N ILE A 20 -3.38 -9.95 -17.29
CA ILE A 20 -3.21 -10.73 -16.06
C ILE A 20 -2.90 -9.79 -14.89
N TYR A 21 -2.01 -8.82 -15.09
CA TYR A 21 -1.71 -7.80 -14.09
C TYR A 21 -2.98 -7.03 -13.63
N ASP A 22 -3.79 -6.53 -14.57
CA ASP A 22 -5.03 -5.81 -14.24
C ASP A 22 -6.01 -6.67 -13.43
N ARG A 23 -6.09 -7.97 -13.77
CA ARG A 23 -6.92 -8.92 -13.03
C ARG A 23 -6.39 -9.16 -11.62
N GLU A 24 -5.08 -9.26 -11.44
CA GLU A 24 -4.46 -9.38 -10.12
C GLU A 24 -4.71 -8.12 -9.28
N GLN A 25 -4.56 -6.93 -9.86
CA GLN A 25 -4.90 -5.67 -9.20
C GLN A 25 -6.36 -5.65 -8.70
N ALA A 26 -7.31 -5.99 -9.58
CA ALA A 26 -8.74 -5.93 -9.25
C ALA A 26 -9.23 -7.06 -8.31
N ARG A 27 -8.62 -8.25 -8.38
CA ARG A 27 -9.12 -9.44 -7.69
C ARG A 27 -8.30 -9.83 -6.46
N VAL A 28 -7.03 -9.45 -6.42
CA VAL A 28 -6.13 -9.76 -5.31
C VAL A 28 -5.84 -8.48 -4.52
N PHE A 29 -5.11 -7.54 -5.11
CA PHE A 29 -4.61 -6.38 -4.36
C PHE A 29 -5.75 -5.46 -3.85
N ALA A 30 -6.81 -5.26 -4.63
CA ALA A 30 -7.96 -4.46 -4.19
C ALA A 30 -8.87 -5.14 -3.14
N ARG A 31 -8.66 -6.43 -2.83
CA ARG A 31 -9.60 -7.22 -2.01
C ARG A 31 -8.99 -7.82 -0.75
N TYR A 32 -7.67 -7.93 -0.66
CA TYR A 32 -7.00 -8.55 0.47
C TYR A 32 -6.09 -7.57 1.20
N TRP A 33 -5.84 -7.87 2.47
CA TRP A 33 -4.94 -7.10 3.33
C TRP A 33 -3.53 -7.05 2.75
N GLN A 34 -2.94 -5.87 2.76
CA GLN A 34 -1.58 -5.62 2.29
C GLN A 34 -0.75 -5.06 3.45
N TYR A 35 0.43 -5.62 3.63
CA TYR A 35 1.39 -5.11 4.60
C TYR A 35 2.03 -3.83 4.05
N VAL A 36 2.02 -2.77 4.86
CA VAL A 36 2.45 -1.42 4.44
C VAL A 36 3.54 -0.82 5.31
N GLY A 37 3.76 -1.36 6.51
CA GLY A 37 4.79 -0.86 7.43
C GLY A 37 4.60 -1.33 8.87
N HIS A 38 5.57 -0.98 9.72
CA HIS A 38 5.58 -1.27 11.14
C HIS A 38 5.15 -0.05 11.96
N THR A 39 4.45 -0.27 13.08
CA THR A 39 3.91 0.81 13.92
C THR A 39 4.98 1.70 14.56
N GLY A 40 6.20 1.17 14.74
CA GLY A 40 7.36 1.92 15.22
C GLY A 40 7.87 2.99 14.24
N GLN A 41 7.41 2.97 12.99
CA GLN A 41 7.69 4.03 12.01
C GLN A 41 6.70 5.21 12.13
N LEU A 42 5.74 5.11 13.05
CA LEU A 42 4.73 6.13 13.38
C LEU A 42 4.83 6.46 14.87
N PRO A 43 5.88 7.19 15.32
CA PRO A 43 6.01 7.56 16.72
C PRO A 43 4.85 8.48 17.15
N ILE A 44 4.50 8.43 18.44
CA ILE A 44 3.47 9.31 19.05
C ILE A 44 4.02 10.72 19.31
N GLU A 45 5.33 10.83 19.53
CA GLU A 45 6.00 12.06 19.92
C GLU A 45 7.21 12.33 19.02
N GLY A 46 7.49 13.60 18.73
CA GLY A 46 8.76 14.03 18.14
C GLY A 46 8.89 13.96 16.62
N GLY A 47 7.81 13.98 15.83
CA GLY A 47 7.93 14.00 14.37
C GLY A 47 6.63 14.09 13.60
N VAL A 48 6.71 13.82 12.30
CA VAL A 48 5.54 13.68 11.42
C VAL A 48 4.82 12.39 11.80
N ASN A 49 3.58 12.50 12.29
CA ASN A 49 2.74 11.36 12.66
C ASN A 49 2.21 10.58 11.43
N ALA A 50 2.96 10.54 10.34
CA ALA A 50 2.60 9.89 9.09
C ALA A 50 3.74 9.01 8.60
N LEU A 51 3.39 7.86 8.05
CA LEU A 51 4.32 6.96 7.41
C LEU A 51 4.69 7.56 6.06
N ALA A 52 5.92 7.30 5.60
CA ALA A 52 6.29 7.59 4.22
C ALA A 52 5.22 7.05 3.26
N PRO A 53 4.76 7.86 2.28
CA PRO A 53 3.76 7.44 1.31
C PRO A 53 4.09 6.09 0.69
N THR A 54 3.08 5.23 0.60
CA THR A 54 3.24 3.88 0.04
C THR A 54 2.04 3.54 -0.84
N ARG A 55 2.02 2.32 -1.38
CA ARG A 55 0.96 1.85 -2.28
C ARG A 55 0.38 0.54 -1.79
N ALA A 56 -0.95 0.46 -1.86
CA ALA A 56 -1.70 -0.79 -1.75
C ALA A 56 -2.17 -1.16 -3.17
N GLY A 57 -1.47 -2.09 -3.82
CA GLY A 57 -1.60 -2.32 -5.26
C GLY A 57 -1.33 -1.03 -6.04
N ASN A 58 -2.32 -0.56 -6.77
CA ASN A 58 -2.25 0.70 -7.52
C ASN A 58 -2.80 1.94 -6.81
N VAL A 59 -3.14 1.81 -5.53
CA VAL A 59 -3.74 2.89 -4.75
C VAL A 59 -2.67 3.56 -3.89
N PRO A 60 -2.40 4.87 -4.06
CA PRO A 60 -1.50 5.59 -3.16
C PRO A 60 -2.18 5.78 -1.80
N VAL A 61 -1.52 5.31 -0.74
CA VAL A 61 -2.06 5.32 0.62
C VAL A 61 -1.13 6.07 1.57
N LEU A 62 -1.75 6.72 2.54
CA LEU A 62 -1.11 7.43 3.64
C LEU A 62 -1.57 6.83 4.96
N LEU A 63 -0.64 6.39 5.79
CA LEU A 63 -0.93 5.95 7.14
C LEU A 63 -0.55 7.06 8.11
N VAL A 64 -1.44 7.36 9.04
CA VAL A 64 -1.21 8.37 10.07
C VAL A 64 -1.54 7.82 11.45
N ARG A 65 -0.88 8.36 12.46
CA ARG A 65 -1.28 8.24 13.84
C ARG A 65 -1.94 9.55 14.27
N THR A 66 -3.13 9.48 14.84
CA THR A 66 -3.80 10.66 15.39
C THR A 66 -3.14 11.10 16.68
N ASP A 67 -3.45 12.33 17.13
CA ASP A 67 -3.00 12.83 18.43
C ASP A 67 -3.57 12.02 19.61
N SER A 68 -4.68 11.31 19.39
CA SER A 68 -5.23 10.33 20.34
C SER A 68 -4.51 8.96 20.31
N GLY A 69 -3.50 8.79 19.46
CA GLY A 69 -2.72 7.56 19.30
C GLY A 69 -3.31 6.53 18.33
N GLU A 70 -4.47 6.80 17.73
CA GLU A 70 -5.18 5.90 16.83
C GLU A 70 -4.49 5.82 15.45
N LEU A 71 -4.40 4.62 14.86
CA LEU A 71 -3.86 4.44 13.52
C LEU A 71 -4.98 4.53 12.47
N ARG A 72 -4.76 5.35 11.43
CA ARG A 72 -5.70 5.53 10.33
C ARG A 72 -5.00 5.45 8.98
N GLY A 73 -5.75 4.99 7.97
CA GLY A 73 -5.30 4.91 6.57
C GLY A 73 -6.18 5.78 5.68
N PHE A 74 -5.56 6.55 4.79
CA PHE A 74 -6.21 7.44 3.84
C PHE A 74 -5.67 7.23 2.43
N LEU A 75 -6.42 7.67 1.42
CA LEU A 75 -5.87 7.87 0.08
C LEU A 75 -4.93 9.08 0.12
N ASN A 76 -3.72 8.94 -0.42
CA ASN A 76 -2.78 10.04 -0.54
C ASN A 76 -3.13 10.92 -1.77
N VAL A 77 -4.37 11.39 -1.81
CA VAL A 77 -4.93 12.14 -2.96
C VAL A 77 -5.79 13.27 -2.42
N CYS A 78 -5.45 14.50 -2.79
CA CYS A 78 -6.20 15.69 -2.45
C CYS A 78 -7.57 15.66 -3.13
N ARG A 79 -8.63 15.78 -2.32
CA ARG A 79 -10.02 15.76 -2.82
C ARG A 79 -10.38 16.94 -3.74
N HIS A 80 -9.57 18.00 -3.76
CA HIS A 80 -9.82 19.16 -4.61
C HIS A 80 -9.37 18.92 -6.06
N ARG A 81 -8.11 18.54 -6.26
CA ARG A 81 -7.49 18.44 -7.60
C ARG A 81 -6.60 17.22 -7.82
N GLY A 82 -6.63 16.24 -6.91
CA GLY A 82 -5.93 14.98 -7.10
C GLY A 82 -4.42 15.01 -6.89
N SER A 83 -3.86 16.11 -6.37
CA SER A 83 -2.45 16.17 -6.00
C SER A 83 -2.14 15.21 -4.86
N GLU A 84 -0.91 14.71 -4.79
CA GLU A 84 -0.43 13.98 -3.62
C GLU A 84 -0.44 14.90 -2.39
N LEU A 85 -0.82 14.39 -1.21
CA LEU A 85 -0.91 15.18 0.02
C LEU A 85 0.45 15.29 0.72
N ILE A 86 1.16 14.17 0.81
CA ILE A 86 2.46 14.07 1.46
C ILE A 86 3.40 13.34 0.52
N SER A 87 4.63 13.84 0.36
CA SER A 87 5.70 13.15 -0.35
C SER A 87 6.64 12.44 0.62
N ALA A 88 7.40 11.46 0.14
CA ALA A 88 8.42 10.77 0.94
C ALA A 88 9.47 11.72 1.52
N GLU A 89 9.65 12.89 0.91
CA GLU A 89 10.61 13.90 1.35
C GLU A 89 10.14 14.65 2.60
N MET A 90 8.83 14.85 2.71
CA MET A 90 8.19 15.53 3.84
C MET A 90 8.13 14.66 5.10
N CYS A 91 8.24 13.33 4.97
CA CYS A 91 8.24 12.37 6.09
C CYS A 91 9.64 12.13 6.71
N ARG A 92 10.70 12.76 6.20
CA ARG A 92 12.04 12.63 6.80
C ARG A 92 12.16 13.61 7.97
N SER A 93 11.95 13.11 9.20
CA SER A 93 12.40 13.82 10.41
C SER A 93 13.94 13.86 10.39
N THR A 94 14.50 15.07 10.50
CA THR A 94 15.87 15.25 11.01
C THR A 94 15.91 14.83 12.47
#